data_AF-A0A832XF30-F1
#
_entry.id   AF-A0A832XF30-F1
#
_cell.length_a   1.000
_cell.length_b   1.000
_cell.length_c   1.000
_cell.angle_alpha   90.00
_cell.angle_beta   90.00
_cell.angle_gamma   90.00
#
_symmetry.space_group_name_H-M   'P 1'
#
loop_
_entity.id
_entity.type
_entity.pdbx_description
1 polymer ?
#
loop_
_entity_poly.entity_id
_entity_poly.type
_entity_poly.pdbx_seq_one_letter_code
_entity_poly.pdbx_strand_id
1 'polypeptide(L)'
;DESVDLEGCSASQRDSDGDGVMDSEDQCSLTDPGTSVNAEGCGGYQVDSDEDGVNDEIDQCPGTIAGTFVSTVGCSLSQIDIDGDGIDDAADLCPGTIDGAEVDLNGCSPDQRDSDEDGVTDIADICPHTIAESFVDANGCALDQKDSDNDGIPDANDAFPNDPDETKDTDNDGVADGEDYFPNDATMSRADQAESQSWILYVLLFVVGSIAVGLFFTRSSSSKTSKDDSVISDELFQQALPAEYLQEMADISSPEQDQWVDDDGVNWYRQPDGSVMYFDTISNEWKAN
;
A
#
# COMPACT_ATOMS: atom_id res chain seq x y z
N ASP A 1 -79.22 -27.83 -5.75
CA ASP A 1 -79.70 -27.85 -7.14
C ASP A 1 -78.83 -26.83 -7.86
N GLU A 2 -77.92 -27.30 -8.70
CA GLU A 2 -77.03 -26.43 -9.47
C GLU A 2 -77.79 -25.94 -10.71
N SER A 3 -77.56 -24.69 -11.12
CA SER A 3 -78.09 -24.21 -12.38
C SER A 3 -77.43 -24.96 -13.54
N VAL A 4 -78.25 -25.48 -14.44
CA VAL A 4 -77.80 -26.16 -15.66
C VAL A 4 -77.89 -25.22 -16.86
N ASP A 5 -77.04 -25.45 -17.85
CA ASP A 5 -77.09 -24.72 -19.13
C ASP A 5 -78.19 -25.24 -20.08
N LEU A 6 -78.13 -24.79 -21.34
CA LEU A 6 -79.09 -25.16 -22.38
C LEU A 6 -79.00 -26.64 -22.77
N GLU A 7 -77.84 -27.25 -22.54
CA GLU A 7 -77.53 -28.66 -22.77
C GLU A 7 -77.86 -29.51 -21.53
N GLY A 8 -78.19 -28.89 -20.39
CA GLY A 8 -78.59 -29.53 -19.16
C GLY A 8 -77.43 -29.98 -18.27
N CYS A 9 -76.22 -29.49 -18.50
CA CYS A 9 -75.04 -29.80 -17.68
C CYS A 9 -74.85 -28.72 -16.61
N SER A 10 -74.51 -29.13 -15.38
CA SER A 10 -74.15 -28.18 -14.31
C SER A 10 -72.66 -27.84 -14.36
N ALA A 11 -72.25 -26.77 -13.66
CA ALA A 11 -70.85 -26.32 -13.61
C ALA A 11 -69.89 -27.43 -13.12
N SER A 12 -70.32 -28.30 -12.21
CA SER A 12 -69.52 -29.45 -11.74
C SER A 12 -69.32 -30.57 -12.76
N GLN A 13 -69.98 -30.48 -13.94
CA GLN A 13 -69.90 -31.49 -15.00
C GLN A 13 -69.28 -30.93 -16.29
N ARG A 14 -68.99 -29.63 -16.34
CA ARG A 14 -68.49 -28.93 -17.51
C ARG A 14 -67.08 -28.45 -17.24
N ASP A 15 -66.30 -28.44 -18.30
CA ASP A 15 -64.94 -27.93 -18.39
C ASP A 15 -64.94 -27.09 -19.67
N SER A 16 -65.16 -25.78 -19.51
CA SER A 16 -65.51 -24.89 -20.62
C SER A 16 -64.33 -24.55 -21.51
N ASP A 17 -63.12 -24.51 -20.97
CA ASP A 17 -61.89 -24.20 -21.68
C ASP A 17 -61.06 -25.46 -22.00
N GLY A 18 -61.38 -26.59 -21.39
CA GLY A 18 -60.81 -27.90 -21.71
C GLY A 18 -59.42 -28.11 -21.09
N ASP A 19 -59.14 -27.42 -19.99
CA ASP A 19 -57.85 -27.50 -19.28
C ASP A 19 -57.77 -28.70 -18.31
N GLY A 20 -58.90 -29.36 -18.07
CA GLY A 20 -59.03 -30.53 -17.19
C GLY A 20 -59.58 -30.23 -15.80
N VAL A 21 -59.90 -28.98 -15.47
CA VAL A 21 -60.57 -28.55 -14.24
C VAL A 21 -62.02 -28.17 -14.55
N MET A 22 -62.96 -28.63 -13.73
CA MET A 22 -64.39 -28.35 -13.97
C MET A 22 -64.73 -26.91 -13.61
N ASP A 23 -65.67 -26.28 -14.33
CA ASP A 23 -66.11 -24.88 -14.15
C ASP A 23 -66.45 -24.51 -12.69
N SER A 24 -66.88 -25.48 -11.86
CA SER A 24 -67.22 -25.24 -10.45
C SER A 24 -66.01 -25.05 -9.53
N GLU A 25 -64.85 -25.54 -9.94
CA GLU A 25 -63.58 -25.50 -9.20
C GLU A 25 -62.54 -24.60 -9.89
N ASP A 26 -62.75 -24.30 -11.17
CA ASP A 26 -61.90 -23.47 -12.00
C ASP A 26 -62.06 -21.96 -11.71
N GLN A 27 -60.96 -21.32 -11.32
CA GLN A 27 -60.85 -19.88 -11.08
C GLN A 27 -60.38 -19.12 -12.32
N CYS A 28 -59.87 -19.83 -13.32
CA CYS A 28 -59.25 -19.34 -14.54
C CYS A 28 -59.95 -19.88 -15.79
N SER A 29 -61.22 -19.51 -15.93
CA SER A 29 -62.18 -19.90 -17.00
C SER A 29 -61.77 -19.76 -18.49
N LEU A 30 -60.52 -19.37 -18.80
CA LEU A 30 -59.97 -19.22 -20.14
C LEU A 30 -58.49 -19.65 -20.18
N THR A 31 -58.19 -20.83 -19.66
CA THR A 31 -56.86 -21.44 -19.77
C THR A 31 -56.74 -22.21 -21.08
N ASP A 32 -55.60 -22.09 -21.77
CA ASP A 32 -55.42 -22.76 -23.05
C ASP A 32 -55.41 -24.29 -22.87
N PRO A 33 -56.25 -25.06 -23.60
CA PRO A 33 -56.35 -26.50 -23.40
C PRO A 33 -55.02 -27.22 -23.66
N GLY A 34 -54.62 -28.07 -22.71
CA GLY A 34 -53.33 -28.78 -22.71
C GLY A 34 -52.19 -28.06 -21.98
N THR A 35 -52.43 -26.86 -21.45
CA THR A 35 -51.55 -26.21 -20.48
C THR A 35 -51.49 -27.02 -19.19
N SER A 36 -50.34 -27.03 -18.52
CA SER A 36 -50.26 -27.56 -17.15
C SER A 36 -50.88 -26.55 -16.18
N VAL A 37 -51.99 -26.91 -15.54
CA VAL A 37 -52.71 -26.03 -14.61
C VAL A 37 -52.53 -26.48 -13.16
N ASN A 38 -52.72 -25.53 -12.23
CA ASN A 38 -52.78 -25.82 -10.79
C ASN A 38 -54.14 -26.41 -10.39
N ALA A 39 -54.40 -26.55 -9.09
CA ALA A 39 -55.67 -27.11 -8.60
C ALA A 39 -56.88 -26.20 -8.87
N GLU A 40 -56.62 -24.93 -9.16
CA GLU A 40 -57.59 -23.88 -9.42
C GLU A 40 -57.84 -23.65 -10.92
N GLY A 41 -57.28 -24.48 -11.82
CA GLY A 41 -57.46 -24.33 -13.28
C GLY A 41 -56.60 -23.23 -13.91
N CYS A 42 -55.65 -22.67 -13.18
CA CYS A 42 -54.80 -21.60 -13.69
C CYS A 42 -53.48 -22.14 -14.23
N GLY A 43 -53.14 -21.77 -15.47
CA GLY A 43 -51.77 -21.89 -15.98
C GLY A 43 -50.85 -20.90 -15.28
N GLY A 44 -49.55 -21.18 -15.19
CA GLY A 44 -48.62 -20.32 -14.44
C GLY A 44 -48.53 -18.89 -14.99
N TYR A 45 -48.77 -18.69 -16.30
CA TYR A 45 -48.87 -17.37 -16.92
C TYR A 45 -50.10 -16.54 -16.49
N GLN A 46 -51.10 -17.15 -15.85
CA GLN A 46 -52.30 -16.48 -15.32
C GLN A 46 -52.19 -16.18 -13.82
N VAL A 47 -51.23 -16.77 -13.12
CA VAL A 47 -51.07 -16.59 -11.67
C VAL A 47 -50.11 -15.44 -11.42
N ASP A 48 -50.57 -14.46 -10.64
CA ASP A 48 -49.80 -13.30 -10.17
C ASP A 48 -50.08 -13.21 -8.67
N SER A 49 -49.16 -13.74 -7.87
CA SER A 49 -49.34 -13.98 -6.44
C SER A 49 -49.28 -12.69 -5.60
N ASP A 50 -48.57 -11.67 -6.06
CA ASP A 50 -48.42 -10.38 -5.36
C ASP A 50 -49.17 -9.22 -6.02
N GLU A 51 -49.84 -9.49 -7.14
CA GLU A 51 -50.69 -8.57 -7.89
C GLU A 51 -49.92 -7.32 -8.39
N ASP A 52 -48.63 -7.48 -8.66
CA ASP A 52 -47.76 -6.40 -9.16
C ASP A 52 -47.91 -6.18 -10.69
N GLY A 53 -48.57 -7.10 -11.39
CA GLY A 53 -48.80 -7.08 -12.83
C GLY A 53 -47.85 -7.96 -13.64
N VAL A 54 -46.99 -8.73 -12.99
CA VAL A 54 -46.07 -9.71 -13.59
C VAL A 54 -46.42 -11.09 -13.03
N ASN A 55 -46.64 -12.08 -13.89
CA ASN A 55 -47.02 -13.41 -13.44
C ASN A 55 -45.84 -14.18 -12.83
N ASP A 56 -46.16 -15.11 -11.92
CA ASP A 56 -45.22 -15.89 -11.12
C ASP A 56 -44.16 -16.66 -11.95
N GLU A 57 -44.45 -17.02 -13.21
CA GLU A 57 -43.49 -17.73 -14.07
C GLU A 57 -42.32 -16.86 -14.52
N ILE A 58 -42.51 -15.53 -14.60
CA ILE A 58 -41.51 -14.58 -15.07
C ILE A 58 -41.16 -13.51 -14.03
N ASP A 59 -41.83 -13.53 -12.89
CA ASP A 59 -41.53 -12.68 -11.75
C ASP A 59 -40.26 -13.17 -11.02
N GLN A 60 -39.25 -12.29 -10.96
CA GLN A 60 -37.99 -12.51 -10.27
C GLN A 60 -38.00 -11.94 -8.85
N CYS A 61 -39.01 -11.14 -8.50
CA CYS A 61 -39.12 -10.46 -7.23
C CYS A 61 -40.48 -10.70 -6.57
N PRO A 62 -40.73 -11.93 -6.06
CA PRO A 62 -41.99 -12.24 -5.38
C PRO A 62 -42.25 -11.32 -4.17
N GLY A 63 -43.47 -10.85 -4.05
CA GLY A 63 -43.91 -9.97 -2.95
C GLY A 63 -43.69 -8.49 -3.21
N THR A 64 -43.49 -8.10 -4.48
CA THR A 64 -43.52 -6.71 -4.89
C THR A 64 -44.90 -6.13 -4.61
N ILE A 65 -44.94 -4.88 -4.12
CA ILE A 65 -46.19 -4.29 -3.68
C ILE A 65 -47.09 -3.99 -4.89
N ALA A 66 -48.29 -4.58 -4.91
CA ALA A 66 -49.32 -4.31 -5.90
C ALA A 66 -49.50 -2.80 -6.21
N GLY A 67 -49.51 -2.47 -7.50
CA GLY A 67 -49.67 -1.09 -7.98
C GLY A 67 -48.41 -0.21 -7.90
N THR A 68 -47.27 -0.75 -7.50
CA THR A 68 -45.97 -0.07 -7.70
C THR A 68 -45.54 -0.15 -9.16
N PHE A 69 -44.61 0.73 -9.57
CA PHE A 69 -43.99 0.62 -10.88
C PHE A 69 -42.90 -0.44 -10.82
N VAL A 70 -43.13 -1.54 -11.52
CA VAL A 70 -42.22 -2.68 -11.59
C VAL A 70 -41.54 -2.78 -12.95
N SER A 71 -40.40 -3.45 -12.98
CA SER A 71 -39.68 -3.81 -14.21
C SER A 71 -40.40 -4.91 -14.99
N THR A 72 -39.85 -5.33 -16.13
CA THR A 72 -40.41 -6.45 -16.92
C THR A 72 -40.31 -7.81 -16.23
N VAL A 73 -39.60 -7.89 -15.12
CA VAL A 73 -39.38 -9.10 -14.33
C VAL A 73 -39.96 -8.97 -12.90
N GLY A 74 -40.91 -8.06 -12.68
CA GLY A 74 -41.62 -7.89 -11.40
C GLY A 74 -40.86 -7.08 -10.34
N CYS A 75 -39.56 -6.87 -10.49
CA CYS A 75 -38.81 -6.11 -9.49
C CYS A 75 -39.15 -4.61 -9.47
N SER A 76 -39.52 -4.08 -8.29
CA SER A 76 -39.56 -2.64 -8.04
C SER A 76 -38.16 -2.07 -7.82
N LEU A 77 -38.00 -0.74 -7.92
CA LEU A 77 -36.70 -0.07 -7.70
C LEU A 77 -36.07 -0.33 -6.33
N SER A 78 -36.86 -0.70 -5.32
CA SER A 78 -36.36 -1.01 -3.97
C SER A 78 -36.00 -2.48 -3.75
N GLN A 79 -36.18 -3.34 -4.76
CA GLN A 79 -35.84 -4.76 -4.70
C GLN A 79 -34.70 -5.13 -5.67
N ILE A 80 -34.20 -4.16 -6.44
CA ILE A 80 -33.10 -4.40 -7.36
C ILE A 80 -31.81 -4.53 -6.53
N ASP A 81 -31.11 -5.64 -6.75
CA ASP A 81 -29.80 -5.96 -6.21
C ASP A 81 -29.01 -6.53 -7.40
N ILE A 82 -28.19 -5.68 -8.04
CA ILE A 82 -27.54 -5.99 -9.32
C ILE A 82 -26.41 -7.02 -9.17
N ASP A 83 -25.68 -6.98 -8.06
CA ASP A 83 -24.53 -7.86 -7.83
C ASP A 83 -24.87 -9.08 -6.97
N GLY A 84 -26.06 -9.11 -6.37
CA GLY A 84 -26.62 -10.27 -5.70
C GLY A 84 -26.03 -10.49 -4.31
N ASP A 85 -25.48 -9.45 -3.68
CA ASP A 85 -24.83 -9.55 -2.38
C ASP A 85 -25.84 -9.56 -1.20
N GLY A 86 -27.12 -9.30 -1.49
CA GLY A 86 -28.23 -9.29 -0.55
C GLY A 86 -28.60 -7.90 -0.01
N ILE A 87 -27.93 -6.83 -0.46
CA ILE A 87 -28.25 -5.43 -0.17
C ILE A 87 -28.78 -4.79 -1.46
N ASP A 88 -29.93 -4.11 -1.38
CA ASP A 88 -30.50 -3.46 -2.58
C ASP A 88 -29.62 -2.29 -3.07
N ASP A 89 -29.62 -2.03 -4.38
CA ASP A 89 -28.82 -1.00 -5.05
C ASP A 89 -28.95 0.41 -4.41
N ALA A 90 -30.09 0.70 -3.77
CA ALA A 90 -30.32 1.99 -3.15
C ALA A 90 -29.67 2.11 -1.76
N ALA A 91 -29.40 0.98 -1.11
CA ALA A 91 -28.72 0.85 0.17
C ALA A 91 -27.26 0.41 0.05
N ASP A 92 -26.87 -0.19 -1.07
CA ASP A 92 -25.52 -0.69 -1.33
C ASP A 92 -24.52 0.46 -1.59
N LEU A 93 -23.44 0.48 -0.81
CA LEU A 93 -22.33 1.43 -0.94
C LEU A 93 -21.16 0.84 -1.75
N CYS A 94 -21.18 -0.46 -2.03
CA CYS A 94 -20.13 -1.21 -2.69
C CYS A 94 -20.63 -1.98 -3.93
N PRO A 95 -21.09 -1.29 -4.99
CA PRO A 95 -21.58 -1.97 -6.18
C PRO A 95 -20.55 -2.90 -6.83
N GLY A 96 -21.00 -4.08 -7.24
CA GLY A 96 -20.17 -5.08 -7.89
C GLY A 96 -19.41 -5.97 -6.90
N THR A 97 -19.91 -6.09 -5.67
CA THR A 97 -19.45 -7.11 -4.73
C THR A 97 -19.64 -8.48 -5.35
N ILE A 98 -18.64 -9.35 -5.17
CA ILE A 98 -18.68 -10.67 -5.81
C ILE A 98 -19.78 -11.52 -5.18
N ASP A 99 -20.66 -12.08 -6.03
CA ASP A 99 -21.75 -12.97 -5.61
C ASP A 99 -21.25 -14.07 -4.65
N GLY A 100 -21.91 -14.16 -3.50
CA GLY A 100 -21.60 -15.10 -2.42
C GLY A 100 -20.48 -14.66 -1.46
N ALA A 101 -19.92 -13.46 -1.59
CA ALA A 101 -19.07 -12.88 -0.55
C ALA A 101 -19.86 -12.61 0.73
N GLU A 102 -19.19 -12.69 1.89
CA GLU A 102 -19.77 -12.19 3.13
C GLU A 102 -19.67 -10.66 3.14
N VAL A 103 -20.81 -9.97 3.12
CA VAL A 103 -20.89 -8.50 3.14
C VAL A 103 -21.32 -7.96 4.50
N ASP A 104 -21.03 -6.69 4.76
CA ASP A 104 -21.60 -5.97 5.89
C ASP A 104 -22.96 -5.34 5.55
N LEU A 105 -23.45 -4.44 6.40
CA LEU A 105 -24.74 -3.76 6.21
C LEU A 105 -24.74 -2.76 5.05
N ASN A 106 -23.57 -2.45 4.48
CA ASN A 106 -23.41 -1.51 3.39
C ASN A 106 -23.13 -2.23 2.05
N GLY A 107 -23.25 -3.55 1.99
CA GLY A 107 -22.93 -4.34 0.78
C GLY A 107 -21.43 -4.54 0.55
N CYS A 108 -20.58 -4.15 1.50
CA CYS A 108 -19.14 -4.19 1.28
C CYS A 108 -18.54 -5.52 1.77
N SER A 109 -17.87 -6.26 0.87
CA SER A 109 -17.01 -7.38 1.27
C SER A 109 -15.73 -6.87 1.97
N PRO A 110 -15.03 -7.69 2.78
CA PRO A 110 -13.80 -7.28 3.43
C PRO A 110 -12.72 -6.74 2.49
N ASP A 111 -12.70 -7.19 1.23
CA ASP A 111 -11.70 -6.78 0.24
C ASP A 111 -12.04 -5.43 -0.44
N GLN A 112 -13.24 -4.87 -0.22
CA GLN A 112 -13.68 -3.58 -0.78
C GLN A 112 -13.68 -2.45 0.26
N ARG A 113 -13.56 -2.75 1.55
CA ARG A 113 -13.65 -1.74 2.61
C ARG A 113 -12.37 -0.92 2.69
N ASP A 114 -12.57 0.38 2.83
CA ASP A 114 -11.55 1.40 3.01
C ASP A 114 -12.14 2.44 3.98
N SER A 115 -11.78 2.33 5.25
CA SER A 115 -12.44 3.03 6.36
C SER A 115 -12.09 4.51 6.45
N ASP A 116 -10.93 4.92 5.96
CA ASP A 116 -10.47 6.30 5.96
C ASP A 116 -10.40 6.95 4.56
N GLU A 117 -10.80 6.18 3.53
CA GLU A 117 -10.97 6.62 2.15
C GLU A 117 -9.66 7.14 1.53
N ASP A 118 -8.54 6.53 1.91
CA ASP A 118 -7.20 6.90 1.42
C ASP A 118 -6.79 6.15 0.13
N GLY A 119 -7.59 5.16 -0.28
CA GLY A 119 -7.37 4.33 -1.46
C GLY A 119 -6.69 2.99 -1.19
N VAL A 120 -6.36 2.67 0.05
CA VAL A 120 -5.83 1.38 0.51
C VAL A 120 -6.89 0.68 1.34
N THR A 121 -7.17 -0.58 1.06
CA THR A 121 -8.23 -1.31 1.76
C THR A 121 -7.84 -1.60 3.21
N ASP A 122 -8.84 -1.73 4.10
CA ASP A 122 -8.65 -2.00 5.53
C ASP A 122 -7.72 -3.20 5.81
N ILE A 123 -7.68 -4.19 4.91
CA ILE A 123 -6.86 -5.39 5.04
C ILE A 123 -5.39 -5.10 4.69
N ALA A 124 -5.13 -4.18 3.76
CA ALA A 124 -3.80 -3.80 3.30
C ALA A 124 -3.26 -2.56 4.06
N ASP A 125 -4.12 -1.84 4.75
CA ASP A 125 -3.80 -0.58 5.41
C ASP A 125 -3.22 -0.80 6.83
N ILE A 126 -2.02 -0.26 7.03
CA ILE A 126 -1.31 -0.26 8.33
C ILE A 126 -1.69 1.00 9.15
N CYS A 127 -2.19 2.03 8.49
CA CYS A 127 -2.47 3.36 8.99
C CYS A 127 -3.96 3.73 8.86
N PRO A 128 -4.89 3.10 9.63
CA PRO A 128 -6.36 3.13 9.45
C PRO A 128 -7.08 4.48 9.65
N HIS A 129 -6.32 5.56 9.83
CA HIS A 129 -6.82 6.91 10.11
C HIS A 129 -5.98 7.96 9.39
N THR A 130 -5.55 7.66 8.17
CA THR A 130 -4.93 8.62 7.29
C THR A 130 -5.95 9.67 6.86
N ILE A 131 -5.49 10.92 6.79
CA ILE A 131 -6.38 12.02 6.39
C ILE A 131 -6.71 11.82 4.91
N ALA A 132 -8.00 11.71 4.60
CA ALA A 132 -8.49 11.65 3.22
C ALA A 132 -7.81 12.71 2.32
N GLU A 133 -7.50 12.32 1.08
CA GLU A 133 -6.71 13.09 0.09
C GLU A 133 -5.20 13.22 0.36
N SER A 134 -4.67 12.59 1.42
CA SER A 134 -3.21 12.49 1.60
C SER A 134 -2.60 11.59 0.53
N PHE A 135 -1.35 11.89 0.14
CA PHE A 135 -0.58 10.96 -0.68
C PHE A 135 -0.03 9.86 0.24
N VAL A 136 -0.62 8.68 0.13
CA VAL A 136 -0.25 7.51 0.93
C VAL A 136 0.67 6.57 0.15
N ASP A 137 1.46 5.79 0.87
CA ASP A 137 2.22 4.70 0.29
C ASP A 137 1.37 3.42 0.12
N ALA A 138 1.98 2.31 -0.29
CA ALA A 138 1.27 1.05 -0.53
C ALA A 138 0.67 0.42 0.74
N ASN A 139 1.02 0.93 1.92
CA ASN A 139 0.51 0.48 3.21
C ASN A 139 -0.51 1.46 3.81
N GLY A 140 -1.00 2.44 3.04
CA GLY A 140 -1.97 3.44 3.51
C GLY A 140 -1.37 4.52 4.41
N CYS A 141 -0.04 4.60 4.54
CA CYS A 141 0.58 5.57 5.44
C CYS A 141 0.99 6.84 4.70
N ALA A 142 0.58 8.01 5.22
CA ALA A 142 1.13 9.29 4.80
C ALA A 142 2.54 9.52 5.37
N LEU A 143 3.28 10.47 4.78
CA LEU A 143 4.67 10.78 5.17
C LEU A 143 4.83 11.19 6.65
N ASP A 144 3.80 11.79 7.25
CA ASP A 144 3.80 12.23 8.65
C ASP A 144 3.34 11.15 9.63
N GLN A 145 2.82 10.02 9.14
CA GLN A 145 2.46 8.84 9.95
C GLN A 145 3.54 7.76 9.93
N LYS A 146 4.46 7.82 8.97
CA LYS A 146 5.52 6.82 8.83
C LYS A 146 6.51 6.91 10.00
N ASP A 147 6.69 5.81 10.69
CA ASP A 147 7.59 5.60 11.83
C ASP A 147 8.25 4.22 11.64
N SER A 148 9.45 4.24 11.08
CA SER A 148 10.12 3.05 10.55
C SER A 148 10.67 2.12 11.62
N ASP A 149 10.97 2.62 12.83
CA ASP A 149 11.43 1.81 13.97
C ASP A 149 10.42 1.70 15.13
N ASN A 150 9.29 2.40 15.04
CA ASN A 150 8.16 2.37 15.97
C ASN A 150 8.49 2.91 17.37
N ASP A 151 9.33 3.93 17.46
CA ASP A 151 9.65 4.59 18.73
C ASP A 151 8.68 5.72 19.11
N GLY A 152 7.77 6.07 18.19
CA GLY A 152 6.73 7.08 18.36
C GLY A 152 7.09 8.46 17.81
N ILE A 153 8.24 8.64 17.16
CA ILE A 153 8.61 9.84 16.43
C ILE A 153 8.54 9.52 14.93
N PRO A 154 7.70 10.22 14.13
CA PRO A 154 7.64 9.98 12.69
C PRO A 154 9.00 10.24 12.02
N ASP A 155 9.33 9.47 10.98
CA ASP A 155 10.57 9.53 10.19
C ASP A 155 10.95 10.97 9.79
N ALA A 156 9.95 11.80 9.50
CA ALA A 156 10.15 13.20 9.10
C ALA A 156 10.70 14.11 10.23
N ASN A 157 10.53 13.69 11.48
CA ASN A 157 10.93 14.40 12.70
C ASN A 157 11.98 13.63 13.51
N ASP A 158 12.44 12.48 13.01
CA ASP A 158 13.43 11.64 13.64
C ASP A 158 14.80 11.80 12.96
N ALA A 159 15.83 12.10 13.76
CA ALA A 159 17.20 12.17 13.27
C ALA A 159 17.78 10.78 12.92
N PHE A 160 17.25 9.70 13.53
CA PHE A 160 17.68 8.33 13.28
C PHE A 160 16.47 7.40 13.02
N PRO A 161 15.79 7.51 11.86
CA PRO A 161 14.52 6.81 11.56
C PRO A 161 14.55 5.27 11.54
N ASN A 162 15.64 4.63 11.93
CA ASN A 162 15.73 3.17 11.97
C ASN A 162 16.38 2.67 13.27
N ASP A 163 16.56 3.55 14.26
CA ASP A 163 17.12 3.24 15.57
C ASP A 163 16.15 3.69 16.67
N PRO A 164 15.33 2.78 17.22
CA PRO A 164 14.25 3.13 18.14
C PRO A 164 14.74 3.62 19.52
N ASP A 165 16.04 3.59 19.75
CA ASP A 165 16.66 4.07 20.98
C ASP A 165 17.20 5.52 20.85
N GLU A 166 17.22 6.12 19.65
CA GLU A 166 17.81 7.44 19.38
C GLU A 166 16.95 8.30 18.45
N THR A 167 16.56 9.51 18.87
CA THR A 167 15.65 10.38 18.09
C THR A 167 16.21 11.75 17.71
N LYS A 168 17.34 12.12 18.30
CA LYS A 168 17.76 13.52 18.37
C LYS A 168 19.25 13.68 18.07
N ASP A 169 19.53 14.54 17.09
CA ASP A 169 20.85 15.04 16.74
C ASP A 169 20.76 16.57 16.66
N THR A 170 21.18 17.24 17.73
CA THR A 170 20.97 18.68 17.87
C THR A 170 21.82 19.51 16.91
N ASP A 171 23.02 19.03 16.56
CA ASP A 171 23.94 19.77 15.69
C ASP A 171 24.07 19.18 14.28
N ASN A 172 23.38 18.07 14.02
CA ASN A 172 23.28 17.37 12.73
C ASN A 172 24.63 16.85 12.25
N ASP A 173 25.47 16.35 13.16
CA ASP A 173 26.76 15.75 12.84
C ASP A 173 26.70 14.24 12.55
N GLY A 174 25.52 13.64 12.73
CA GLY A 174 25.24 12.22 12.51
C GLY A 174 25.50 11.33 13.72
N VAL A 175 25.79 11.90 14.90
CA VAL A 175 25.92 11.19 16.16
C VAL A 175 24.78 11.61 17.09
N ALA A 176 24.08 10.64 17.66
CA ALA A 176 22.94 10.94 18.50
C ALA A 176 23.35 11.69 19.78
N ASP A 177 22.49 12.60 20.26
CA ASP A 177 22.71 13.41 21.47
C ASP A 177 23.12 12.56 22.70
N GLY A 178 22.66 11.31 22.80
CA GLY A 178 22.98 10.38 23.88
C GLY A 178 24.41 9.85 23.85
N GLU A 179 24.98 9.73 22.65
CA GLU A 179 26.33 9.21 22.37
C GLU A 179 27.34 10.32 22.05
N ASP A 180 26.86 11.54 21.80
CA ASP A 180 27.69 12.71 21.53
C ASP A 180 28.17 13.42 22.81
N TYR A 181 29.49 13.59 22.93
CA TYR A 181 30.10 14.36 24.02
C TYR A 181 29.92 15.88 23.87
N PHE A 182 29.71 16.39 22.64
CA PHE A 182 29.47 17.80 22.38
C PHE A 182 28.18 18.04 21.54
N PRO A 183 26.97 17.81 22.09
CA PRO A 183 25.67 17.85 21.37
C PRO A 183 25.24 19.20 20.77
N ASN A 184 26.12 20.18 20.64
CA ASN A 184 25.82 21.47 20.01
C ASN A 184 26.99 21.96 19.14
N ASP A 185 27.99 21.11 18.89
CA ASP A 185 29.19 21.40 18.12
C ASP A 185 29.48 20.26 17.12
N ALA A 186 28.90 20.40 15.93
CA ALA A 186 29.01 19.43 14.84
C ALA A 186 30.43 19.17 14.33
N THR A 187 31.45 19.83 14.88
CA THR A 187 32.85 19.59 14.52
C THR A 187 33.51 18.51 15.38
N MET A 188 32.87 18.08 16.49
CA MET A 188 33.48 17.18 17.46
C MET A 188 32.47 16.29 18.18
N SER A 189 32.49 14.98 17.93
CA SER A 189 31.62 14.04 18.67
C SER A 189 32.34 13.13 19.68
N ARG A 190 33.68 13.06 19.64
CA ARG A 190 34.51 12.25 20.56
C ARG A 190 35.35 13.13 21.48
N ALA A 191 35.46 12.74 22.75
CA ALA A 191 36.24 13.45 23.76
C ALA A 191 37.77 13.52 23.48
N ASP A 192 38.30 12.69 22.59
CA ASP A 192 39.74 12.36 22.53
C ASP A 192 40.66 13.39 21.83
N GLN A 193 40.17 14.54 21.36
CA GLN A 193 41.02 15.53 20.65
C GLN A 193 41.33 16.82 21.41
N ALA A 194 40.94 16.95 22.69
CA ALA A 194 41.39 18.08 23.51
C ALA A 194 42.84 17.95 24.02
N GLU A 195 43.47 16.77 23.91
CA GLU A 195 44.82 16.48 24.47
C GLU A 195 45.97 16.53 23.43
N SER A 196 45.70 17.00 22.20
CA SER A 196 46.68 16.99 21.09
C SER A 196 47.81 18.04 21.17
N GLN A 197 48.04 18.68 22.32
CA GLN A 197 49.15 19.66 22.47
C GLN A 197 49.97 19.51 23.77
N SER A 198 49.58 18.60 24.68
CA SER A 198 50.26 18.43 25.97
C SER A 198 51.65 17.79 25.82
N TRP A 199 51.80 16.77 24.96
CA TRP A 199 53.10 16.10 24.77
C TRP A 199 54.12 17.00 24.07
N ILE A 200 53.68 17.91 23.19
CA ILE A 200 54.55 18.89 22.52
C ILE A 200 55.14 19.86 23.53
N LEU A 201 54.38 20.28 24.55
CA LEU A 201 54.87 21.08 25.67
C LEU A 201 55.91 20.33 26.51
N TYR A 202 55.70 19.04 26.80
CA TYR A 202 56.68 18.24 27.53
C TYR A 202 57.97 18.02 26.74
N VAL A 203 57.87 17.78 25.42
CA VAL A 203 59.04 17.67 24.54
C VAL A 203 59.81 19.00 24.46
N LEU A 204 59.13 20.14 24.34
CA LEU A 204 59.76 21.45 24.35
C LEU A 204 60.46 21.74 25.69
N LEU A 205 59.83 21.42 26.82
CA LEU A 205 60.44 21.57 28.14
C LEU A 205 61.67 20.65 28.32
N PHE A 206 61.61 19.42 27.82
CA PHE A 206 62.74 18.49 27.85
C PHE A 206 63.90 18.97 26.97
N VAL A 207 63.62 19.48 25.77
CA VAL A 207 64.64 20.02 24.85
C VAL A 207 65.29 21.28 25.43
N VAL A 208 64.51 22.21 25.98
CA VAL A 208 65.05 23.43 26.64
C VAL A 208 65.86 23.07 27.89
N GLY A 209 65.38 22.11 28.70
CA GLY A 209 66.08 21.62 29.87
C GLY A 209 67.41 20.92 29.52
N SER A 210 67.42 20.09 28.49
CA SER A 210 68.63 19.39 28.05
C SER A 210 69.66 20.32 27.39
N ILE A 211 69.22 21.37 26.68
CA ILE A 211 70.11 22.45 26.20
C ILE A 211 70.71 23.23 27.37
N ALA A 212 69.95 23.55 28.42
CA ALA A 212 70.45 24.24 29.61
C ALA A 212 71.49 23.39 30.38
N VAL A 213 71.26 22.08 30.49
CA VAL A 213 72.22 21.13 31.08
C VAL A 213 73.48 21.00 30.21
N GLY A 214 73.33 20.96 28.88
CA GLY A 214 74.47 20.94 27.94
C GLY A 214 75.32 22.21 27.98
N LEU A 215 74.71 23.38 28.15
CA LEU A 215 75.43 24.66 28.33
C LEU A 215 76.10 24.77 29.70
N PHE A 216 75.57 24.08 30.73
CA PHE A 216 76.22 23.99 32.04
C PHE A 216 77.44 23.05 32.03
N PHE A 217 77.40 21.98 31.23
CA PHE A 217 78.52 21.02 31.08
C PHE A 217 79.62 21.44 30.09
N THR A 218 79.43 22.47 29.25
CA THR A 218 80.45 22.93 28.30
C THR A 218 81.50 23.90 28.88
N ARG A 219 81.64 23.95 30.21
CA ARG A 219 82.77 24.63 30.87
C ARG A 219 83.79 23.65 31.43
N SER A 220 84.30 22.75 30.58
CA SER A 220 85.60 22.12 30.80
C SER A 220 86.14 21.50 29.50
N SER A 221 87.27 22.05 29.04
CA SER A 221 88.37 21.36 28.35
C SER A 221 88.13 20.68 26.98
N SER A 222 88.47 21.46 25.94
CA SER A 222 89.46 21.17 24.89
C SER A 222 89.55 19.78 24.21
N SER A 223 89.33 19.87 22.88
CA SER A 223 90.14 19.35 21.75
C SER A 223 89.97 17.93 21.19
N LYS A 224 89.46 17.92 19.94
CA LYS A 224 89.99 17.37 18.68
C LYS A 224 89.91 15.85 18.35
N THR A 225 89.08 15.60 17.33
CA THR A 225 89.43 15.01 16.00
C THR A 225 89.27 13.49 15.74
N SER A 226 88.51 13.22 14.65
CA SER A 226 88.65 12.17 13.61
C SER A 226 87.67 10.99 13.58
N LYS A 227 86.87 10.92 12.49
CA LYS A 227 86.67 9.82 11.51
C LYS A 227 87.27 8.44 11.89
N ASP A 228 86.58 7.29 11.84
CA ASP A 228 85.91 6.60 10.70
C ASP A 228 85.08 5.36 11.17
N ASP A 229 84.06 4.99 10.37
CA ASP A 229 83.39 3.71 10.02
C ASP A 229 83.24 2.46 10.95
N SER A 230 81.99 1.93 11.01
CA SER A 230 81.53 0.52 10.79
C SER A 230 80.28 0.15 11.68
N VAL A 231 79.07 -0.10 11.11
CA VAL A 231 78.46 -1.39 10.63
C VAL A 231 78.10 -2.33 11.82
N ILE A 232 76.83 -2.66 12.13
CA ILE A 232 75.96 -3.73 11.56
C ILE A 232 74.45 -3.51 11.91
N SER A 233 73.63 -4.11 11.04
CA SER A 233 72.18 -4.24 10.81
C SER A 233 71.23 -4.61 11.95
N ASP A 234 69.95 -4.26 11.78
CA ASP A 234 68.84 -5.17 11.38
C ASP A 234 67.55 -4.34 11.22
N GLU A 235 67.05 -4.18 9.99
CA GLU A 235 65.84 -4.85 9.49
C GLU A 235 64.60 -4.67 10.39
N LEU A 236 63.73 -3.73 10.02
CA LEU A 236 62.29 -4.03 10.03
C LEU A 236 61.53 -3.22 8.97
N PHE A 237 61.12 -3.98 7.96
CA PHE A 237 59.90 -3.87 7.17
C PHE A 237 59.74 -2.69 6.19
N GLN A 238 60.00 -3.06 4.94
CA GLN A 238 59.70 -2.38 3.70
C GLN A 238 58.20 -2.17 3.47
N GLN A 239 57.96 -1.34 2.44
CA GLN A 239 56.78 -1.27 1.56
C GLN A 239 55.65 -0.36 2.03
N ALA A 240 55.80 0.91 1.68
CA ALA A 240 54.69 1.67 1.13
C ALA A 240 54.14 0.90 -0.09
N LEU A 241 52.91 0.43 0.05
CA LEU A 241 52.13 -0.15 -1.04
C LEU A 241 51.67 0.98 -2.00
N PRO A 242 51.45 0.64 -3.29
CA PRO A 242 51.35 1.61 -4.38
C PRO A 242 50.01 2.35 -4.36
N ALA A 243 49.95 3.47 -5.10
CA ALA A 243 48.74 4.24 -5.37
C ALA A 243 47.71 3.51 -6.26
N GLU A 244 47.61 2.19 -6.15
CA GLU A 244 46.67 1.31 -6.85
C GLU A 244 45.61 0.69 -5.91
N TYR A 245 45.58 1.07 -4.62
CA TYR A 245 44.57 0.60 -3.65
C TYR A 245 43.54 1.67 -3.24
N LEU A 246 43.56 2.86 -3.84
CA LEU A 246 42.48 3.87 -3.69
C LEU A 246 41.51 3.87 -4.87
N GLN A 247 41.41 2.75 -5.58
CA GLN A 247 40.48 2.57 -6.70
C GLN A 247 39.51 1.41 -6.48
N GLU A 248 39.36 0.94 -5.25
CA GLU A 248 38.43 -0.14 -4.86
C GLU A 248 37.60 0.22 -3.63
N MET A 249 37.24 1.51 -3.49
CA MET A 249 36.20 1.99 -2.55
C MET A 249 35.30 3.07 -3.19
N ALA A 250 35.29 3.14 -4.52
CA ALA A 250 34.42 4.03 -5.29
C ALA A 250 33.43 3.26 -6.19
N ASP A 251 33.13 2.01 -5.84
CA ASP A 251 32.27 1.14 -6.67
C ASP A 251 31.38 0.24 -5.81
N ILE A 252 30.63 0.83 -4.86
CA ILE A 252 29.40 0.24 -4.31
C ILE A 252 28.39 1.37 -4.08
N SER A 253 27.86 1.92 -5.16
CA SER A 253 26.48 2.43 -5.21
C SER A 253 25.97 2.18 -6.63
N SER A 254 25.54 0.94 -6.87
CA SER A 254 24.81 0.55 -8.06
C SER A 254 23.58 1.44 -8.23
N PRO A 255 23.42 2.19 -9.34
CA PRO A 255 22.16 2.79 -9.73
C PRO A 255 21.45 1.81 -10.66
N GLU A 256 20.84 0.78 -10.09
CA GLU A 256 19.80 0.01 -10.77
C GLU A 256 18.52 0.43 -10.03
N GLN A 257 17.71 1.36 -10.49
CA GLN A 257 16.86 1.26 -11.68
C GLN A 257 16.40 2.65 -12.18
N ASP A 258 17.15 3.29 -13.07
CA ASP A 258 16.68 4.53 -13.72
C ASP A 258 16.00 4.27 -15.08
N GLN A 259 15.76 3.00 -15.45
CA GLN A 259 15.01 2.62 -16.65
C GLN A 259 13.79 1.77 -16.28
N TRP A 260 12.63 2.11 -16.84
CA TRP A 260 11.40 1.34 -16.67
C TRP A 260 10.62 1.24 -17.98
N VAL A 261 9.64 0.34 -18.03
CA VAL A 261 8.72 0.16 -19.16
C VAL A 261 7.32 0.44 -18.66
N ASP A 262 6.54 1.25 -19.38
CA ASP A 262 5.14 1.50 -19.05
C ASP A 262 4.21 0.39 -19.58
N ASP A 263 2.91 0.49 -19.25
CA ASP A 263 1.89 -0.48 -19.68
C ASP A 263 1.69 -0.52 -21.20
N ASP A 264 2.12 0.53 -21.91
CA ASP A 264 2.12 0.62 -23.37
C ASP A 264 3.39 0.02 -24.00
N GLY A 265 4.35 -0.45 -23.19
CA GLY A 265 5.59 -1.08 -23.63
C GLY A 265 6.69 -0.11 -24.06
N VAL A 266 6.58 1.19 -23.70
CA VAL A 266 7.58 2.21 -24.01
C VAL A 266 8.68 2.18 -22.97
N ASN A 267 9.95 2.22 -23.42
CA ASN A 267 11.10 2.26 -22.52
C ASN A 267 11.38 3.71 -22.10
N TRP A 268 11.56 3.93 -20.81
CA TRP A 268 11.82 5.22 -20.18
C TRP A 268 13.16 5.23 -19.47
N TYR A 269 13.76 6.42 -19.34
CA TYR A 269 15.01 6.66 -18.64
C TYR A 269 14.96 7.97 -17.86
N ARG A 270 15.29 7.95 -16.56
CA ARG A 270 15.45 9.15 -15.73
C ARG A 270 16.90 9.59 -15.71
N GLN A 271 17.15 10.83 -16.12
CA GLN A 271 18.48 11.44 -16.06
C GLN A 271 18.81 11.88 -14.63
N PRO A 272 20.12 12.02 -14.27
CA PRO A 272 20.53 12.48 -12.95
C PRO A 272 20.06 13.88 -12.55
N ASP A 273 19.67 14.71 -13.52
CA ASP A 273 19.07 16.03 -13.28
C ASP A 273 17.56 15.98 -13.02
N GLY A 274 16.98 14.77 -12.95
CA GLY A 274 15.58 14.51 -12.70
C GLY A 274 14.69 14.53 -13.95
N SER A 275 15.23 14.88 -15.12
CA SER A 275 14.47 14.88 -16.38
C SER A 275 14.24 13.46 -16.91
N VAL A 276 13.13 13.25 -17.62
CA VAL A 276 12.70 11.92 -18.09
C VAL A 276 12.72 11.88 -19.62
N MET A 277 13.29 10.80 -20.15
CA MET A 277 13.43 10.53 -21.59
C MET A 277 12.68 9.23 -21.94
N TYR A 278 12.09 9.15 -23.14
CA TYR A 278 11.53 7.90 -23.70
C TYR A 278 12.31 7.45 -24.94
N PHE A 279 12.32 6.15 -25.20
CA PHE A 279 12.98 5.57 -26.37
C PHE A 279 12.01 5.48 -27.56
N ASP A 280 12.27 6.26 -28.61
CA ASP A 280 11.50 6.20 -29.86
C ASP A 280 12.07 5.11 -30.76
N THR A 281 11.31 4.03 -30.93
CA THR A 281 11.72 2.86 -31.74
C THR A 281 11.72 3.12 -33.25
N ILE A 282 11.04 4.18 -33.72
CA ILE A 282 10.99 4.55 -35.14
C ILE A 282 12.26 5.32 -35.53
N SER A 283 12.71 6.23 -34.65
CA SER A 283 13.94 7.00 -34.88
C SER A 283 15.19 6.35 -34.26
N ASN A 284 15.01 5.35 -33.38
CA ASN A 284 16.06 4.66 -32.64
C ASN A 284 16.92 5.63 -31.79
N GLU A 285 16.25 6.61 -31.17
CA GLU A 285 16.86 7.67 -30.36
C GLU A 285 16.06 7.90 -29.07
N TRP A 286 16.74 8.35 -28.01
CA TRP A 286 16.09 8.81 -26.78
C TRP A 286 15.59 10.25 -26.95
N LYS A 287 14.33 10.49 -26.62
CA LYS A 287 13.68 11.80 -26.72
C LYS A 287 13.22 12.28 -25.35
N ALA A 288 13.40 13.58 -25.11
CA ALA A 288 12.85 14.21 -23.92
C ALA A 288 11.33 14.18 -23.98
N ASN A 289 10.72 13.92 -22.82
CA ASN A 289 9.29 14.13 -22.63
C ASN A 289 8.97 15.63 -22.58
#